data_AF-A0A3C0T532-F1
#
_entry.id   AF-A0A3C0T532-F1
#
_cell.length_a   1.000
_cell.length_b   1.000
_cell.length_c   1.000
_cell.angle_alpha   90.00
_cell.angle_beta   90.00
_cell.angle_gamma   90.00
#
_symmetry.space_group_name_H-M   'P 1'
#
loop_
_entity.id
_entity.type
_entity.pdbx_description
1 polymer ?
#
loop_
_entity_poly.entity_id
_entity_poly.type
_entity_poly.pdbx_seq_one_letter_code
_entity_poly.pdbx_strand_id
1 'polypeptide(L)'
;MPRALGNIGNVRLMISAQATGMCMWVIDFVEQHLLAPHRSGTPLGEREGVRMRYADMRIETYAARSALYRTARIAESEDNDVNETIATKVFCTEAAGRAVDMAV
;
A
#
# COMPACT_ATOMS: atom_id res chain seq x y z
N MET A 1 3.56 12.61 26.18
CA MET A 1 4.20 13.25 24.99
C MET A 1 3.72 14.70 24.86
N PRO A 2 4.57 15.66 24.48
CA PRO A 2 4.15 17.01 24.10
C PRO A 2 3.07 16.96 23.00
N ARG A 3 2.03 17.80 23.06
CA ARG A 3 0.89 17.77 22.12
C ARG A 3 1.33 17.81 20.65
N ALA A 4 2.39 18.56 20.34
CA ALA A 4 2.97 18.63 19.00
C ALA A 4 3.48 17.27 18.48
N LEU A 5 4.17 16.48 19.33
CA LEU A 5 4.68 15.16 18.96
C LEU A 5 3.56 14.13 18.79
N GLY A 6 2.51 14.20 19.61
CA GLY A 6 1.31 13.37 19.42
C GLY A 6 0.60 13.64 18.10
N ASN A 7 0.45 14.92 17.72
CA ASN A 7 -0.15 15.30 16.44
C ASN A 7 0.64 14.74 15.24
N ILE A 8 1.97 14.70 15.31
CA ILE A 8 2.81 14.13 14.25
C ILE A 8 2.55 12.63 14.09
N GLY A 9 2.30 11.90 15.17
CA GLY A 9 1.90 10.48 15.12
C GLY A 9 0.61 10.29 14.33
N ASN A 10 -0.44 11.04 14.68
CA ASN A 10 -1.72 10.98 13.96
C ASN A 10 -1.59 11.32 12.47
N VAL A 11 -0.76 12.31 12.12
CA VAL A 11 -0.50 12.67 10.72
C VAL A 11 0.23 11.55 9.98
N ARG A 12 1.21 10.88 10.60
CA ARG A 12 1.91 9.74 10.00
C ARG A 12 0.94 8.60 9.68
N LEU A 13 0.07 8.26 10.62
CA LEU A 13 -0.92 7.20 10.43
C LEU A 13 -1.94 7.56 9.33
N MET A 14 -2.37 8.83 9.27
CA MET A 14 -3.21 9.34 8.18
C MET A 14 -2.52 9.22 6.81
N ILE A 15 -1.24 9.57 6.72
CA ILE A 15 -0.45 9.42 5.47
C ILE A 15 -0.31 7.94 5.09
N SER A 16 -0.07 7.04 6.06
CA SER A 16 -0.05 5.59 5.82
C SER A 16 -1.37 5.10 5.20
N ALA A 17 -2.50 5.59 5.71
CA ALA A 17 -3.82 5.24 5.21
C ALA A 17 -4.02 5.72 3.76
N GLN A 18 -3.64 6.96 3.45
CA GLN A 18 -3.71 7.49 2.09
C GLN A 18 -2.85 6.69 1.11
N ALA A 19 -1.60 6.40 1.48
CA ALA A 19 -0.69 5.61 0.66
C ALA A 19 -1.22 4.19 0.42
N THR A 20 -1.76 3.54 1.45
CA THR A 20 -2.38 2.20 1.32
C THR A 20 -3.60 2.24 0.39
N GLY A 21 -4.43 3.27 0.50
CA GLY A 21 -5.56 3.47 -0.41
C GLY A 21 -5.12 3.64 -1.86
N MET A 22 -4.00 4.34 -2.09
CA MET A 22 -3.38 4.45 -3.42
C MET A 22 -2.92 3.09 -3.94
N CYS A 23 -2.24 2.28 -3.12
CA CYS A 23 -1.87 0.91 -3.51
C CYS A 23 -3.11 0.10 -3.94
N MET A 24 -4.17 0.13 -3.15
CA MET A 24 -5.42 -0.60 -3.45
C MET A 24 -6.03 -0.15 -4.78
N TRP A 25 -6.11 1.17 -5.01
CA TRP A 25 -6.61 1.71 -6.26
C TRP A 25 -5.74 1.30 -7.46
N VAL A 26 -4.41 1.33 -7.31
CA VAL A 26 -3.48 0.91 -8.37
C VAL A 26 -3.67 -0.57 -8.70
N ILE A 27 -3.86 -1.44 -7.71
CA ILE A 27 -4.15 -2.86 -7.95
C ILE A 27 -5.40 -3.04 -8.79
N ASP A 28 -6.49 -2.35 -8.45
CA ASP A 28 -7.76 -2.43 -9.19
C ASP A 28 -7.60 -1.88 -10.62
N PHE A 29 -6.88 -0.76 -10.77
CA PHE A 29 -6.58 -0.17 -12.07
C PHE A 29 -5.78 -1.11 -12.97
N VAL A 30 -4.70 -1.70 -12.43
CA VAL A 30 -3.86 -2.65 -13.17
C VAL A 30 -4.64 -3.91 -13.50
N GLU A 31 -5.44 -4.46 -12.57
CA GLU A 31 -6.27 -5.64 -12.83
C GLU A 31 -7.18 -5.44 -14.06
N GLN A 32 -7.87 -4.31 -14.13
CA GLN A 32 -8.72 -3.96 -15.27
C GLN A 32 -7.92 -3.89 -16.57
N HIS A 33 -6.72 -3.29 -16.54
CA HIS A 33 -5.84 -3.22 -17.70
C HIS A 33 -5.34 -4.60 -18.15
N LEU A 34 -5.00 -5.48 -17.21
CA LEU A 34 -4.48 -6.82 -17.49
C LEU A 34 -5.53 -7.75 -18.11
N LEU A 35 -6.79 -7.58 -17.75
CA LEU A 35 -7.93 -8.34 -18.26
C LEU A 35 -8.47 -7.82 -19.59
N ALA A 36 -8.15 -6.59 -19.97
CA ALA A 36 -8.67 -5.97 -21.19
C ALA A 36 -8.17 -6.70 -22.47
N PRO A 37 -8.96 -6.69 -23.56
CA PRO A 37 -8.51 -7.18 -24.85
C PRO A 37 -7.22 -6.48 -25.30
N HIS A 38 -6.23 -7.26 -25.73
CA HIS A 38 -4.95 -6.74 -26.16
C HIS A 38 -4.66 -7.16 -27.61
N ARG A 39 -3.93 -6.31 -28.34
CA ARG A 39 -3.59 -6.50 -29.77
C ARG A 39 -2.86 -7.81 -30.10
N SER A 40 -2.31 -8.50 -29.10
CA SER A 40 -1.67 -9.81 -29.30
C SER A 40 -2.67 -10.98 -29.36
N GLY A 41 -3.98 -10.73 -29.23
CA GLY A 41 -5.03 -11.75 -29.26
C GLY A 41 -5.31 -12.44 -27.92
N THR A 42 -4.46 -12.22 -26.91
CA THR A 42 -4.66 -12.67 -25.52
C THR A 42 -4.45 -11.51 -24.55
N PRO A 43 -5.20 -11.44 -23.43
CA PRO A 43 -5.00 -10.42 -22.40
C PRO A 43 -3.56 -10.41 -21.85
N LEU A 44 -3.10 -9.26 -21.36
CA LEU A 44 -1.76 -9.13 -20.79
C LEU A 44 -1.57 -10.00 -19.54
N GLY A 45 -2.64 -10.22 -18.76
CA GLY A 45 -2.65 -11.11 -17.60
C GLY A 45 -2.33 -12.58 -17.92
N GLU A 46 -2.36 -12.99 -19.18
CA GLU A 46 -1.95 -14.35 -19.59
C GLU A 46 -0.43 -14.52 -19.70
N ARG A 47 0.33 -13.43 -19.63
CA ARG A 47 1.80 -13.47 -19.70
C ARG A 47 2.39 -13.69 -18.31
N GLU A 48 3.19 -14.74 -18.15
CA GLU A 48 3.80 -15.14 -16.88
C GLU A 48 4.54 -13.98 -16.20
N GLY A 49 5.42 -13.29 -16.92
CA GLY A 49 6.18 -12.15 -16.38
C GLY A 49 5.30 -10.99 -15.89
N VAL A 50 4.14 -10.79 -16.51
CA VAL A 50 3.17 -9.78 -16.09
C VAL A 50 2.45 -10.23 -14.82
N ARG A 51 2.05 -11.51 -14.74
CA ARG A 51 1.44 -12.07 -13.52
C ARG A 51 2.37 -12.03 -12.32
N MET A 52 3.66 -12.33 -12.50
CA MET A 52 4.63 -12.27 -11.41
C MET A 52 4.73 -10.86 -10.84
N ARG A 53 4.86 -9.85 -11.71
CA ARG A 53 4.88 -8.43 -11.31
C ARG A 53 3.60 -8.01 -10.59
N TYR A 54 2.44 -8.38 -11.13
CA TYR A 54 1.16 -8.08 -10.49
C TYR A 54 0.99 -8.80 -9.14
N ALA A 55 1.48 -10.04 -9.01
CA ALA A 55 1.48 -10.77 -7.75
C ALA A 55 2.32 -10.06 -6.69
N ASP A 56 3.52 -9.58 -7.04
CA ASP A 56 4.38 -8.81 -6.13
C ASP A 56 3.66 -7.55 -5.62
N MET A 57 3.02 -6.79 -6.52
CA MET A 57 2.22 -5.62 -6.14
C MET A 57 1.10 -5.98 -5.16
N ARG A 58 0.39 -7.09 -5.39
CA ARG A 58 -0.70 -7.55 -4.51
C ARG A 58 -0.18 -7.96 -3.13
N ILE A 59 0.93 -8.68 -3.08
CA ILE A 59 1.57 -9.13 -1.82
C ILE A 59 1.98 -7.91 -1.00
N GLU A 60 2.61 -6.93 -1.63
CA GLU A 60 3.06 -5.72 -0.97
C GLU A 60 1.88 -4.85 -0.48
N THR A 61 0.83 -4.72 -1.30
CA THR A 61 -0.40 -4.01 -0.91
C THR A 61 -1.08 -4.69 0.28
N TYR A 62 -1.12 -6.03 0.30
CA TYR A 62 -1.62 -6.80 1.44
C TYR A 62 -0.80 -6.53 2.71
N ALA A 63 0.53 -6.53 2.61
CA ALA A 63 1.42 -6.23 3.73
C ALA A 63 1.21 -4.79 4.23
N ALA A 64 1.06 -3.82 3.34
CA ALA A 64 0.87 -2.40 3.69
C ALA A 64 -0.44 -2.21 4.47
N ARG A 65 -1.52 -2.79 3.96
CA ARG A 65 -2.82 -2.75 4.62
C ARG A 65 -2.81 -3.45 5.98
N SER A 66 -2.10 -4.57 6.08
CA SER A 66 -1.97 -5.31 7.34
C SER A 66 -1.17 -4.52 8.38
N ALA A 67 -0.06 -3.91 7.98
CA ALA A 67 0.75 -3.05 8.84
C ALA A 67 -0.05 -1.82 9.30
N LEU A 68 -0.76 -1.15 8.39
CA LEU A 68 -1.63 0.00 8.70
C LEU A 68 -2.65 -0.36 9.79
N TYR A 69 -3.45 -1.40 9.59
CA TYR A 69 -4.49 -1.75 10.56
C TYR A 69 -3.94 -2.27 11.88
N ARG A 70 -2.80 -2.97 11.86
CA ARG A 70 -2.11 -3.35 13.09
C ARG A 70 -1.69 -2.11 13.88
N THR A 71 -1.05 -1.16 13.22
CA THR A 71 -0.56 0.07 13.87
C THR A 71 -1.70 0.96 14.34
N ALA A 72 -2.79 1.06 13.58
CA ALA A 72 -3.99 1.77 14.01
C ALA A 72 -4.55 1.19 15.32
N ARG A 73 -4.58 -0.14 15.46
CA ARG A 73 -5.01 -0.79 16.70
C ARG A 73 -4.09 -0.51 17.89
N ILE A 74 -2.78 -0.39 17.65
CA ILE A 74 -1.81 0.00 18.69
C ILE A 74 -2.00 1.47 19.06
N ALA A 75 -2.25 2.35 18.08
CA ALA A 75 -2.50 3.77 18.33
C ALA A 75 -3.84 4.04 19.08
N GLU A 76 -4.78 3.10 19.01
CA GLU A 76 -6.04 3.13 19.79
C GLU A 76 -5.90 2.51 21.19
N SER A 77 -4.78 1.84 21.50
CA SER A 77 -4.52 1.28 22.83
C SER A 77 -3.77 2.27 23.73
N GLU A 78 -3.49 1.88 24.97
CA GLU A 78 -2.62 2.64 25.88
C GLU A 78 -1.12 2.42 25.60
N ASP A 79 -0.79 1.61 24.59
CA ASP A 79 0.59 1.29 24.24
C ASP A 79 1.30 2.47 23.54
N ASN A 80 2.63 2.48 23.61
CA ASN A 80 3.44 3.42 22.85
C ASN A 80 3.52 2.98 21.38
N ASP A 81 2.95 3.78 20.47
CA ASP A 81 2.84 3.50 19.03
C ASP A 81 3.91 4.19 18.17
N VAL A 82 4.84 4.96 18.78
CA VAL A 82 5.71 5.88 18.04
C VAL A 82 6.52 5.18 16.95
N ASN A 83 7.09 4.01 17.26
CA ASN A 83 7.95 3.29 16.33
C ASN A 83 7.14 2.64 15.21
N GLU A 84 6.00 2.06 15.57
CA GLU A 84 5.05 1.40 14.70
C GLU A 84 4.48 2.40 13.68
N THR A 85 4.07 3.57 14.16
CA THR A 85 3.57 4.67 13.32
C THR A 85 4.63 5.20 12.36
N ILE A 86 5.90 5.30 12.78
CA ILE A 86 7.01 5.67 11.88
C ILE A 86 7.24 4.61 10.81
N ALA A 87 7.44 3.35 11.23
CA ALA A 87 7.73 2.24 10.33
C ALA A 87 6.60 2.03 9.32
N THR A 88 5.34 2.09 9.78
CA THR A 88 4.15 1.95 8.95
C THR A 88 4.05 3.07 7.92
N LYS A 89 4.34 4.33 8.30
CA LYS A 89 4.36 5.43 7.34
C LYS A 89 5.39 5.19 6.25
N VAL A 90 6.62 4.87 6.62
CA VAL A 90 7.68 4.62 5.64
C VAL A 90 7.27 3.48 4.72
N PHE A 91 6.90 2.33 5.29
CA PHE A 91 6.53 1.15 4.52
C PHE A 91 5.39 1.43 3.54
N CYS A 92 4.28 2.03 4.00
CA CYS A 92 3.12 2.29 3.15
C CYS A 92 3.43 3.29 2.03
N THR A 93 4.20 4.35 2.30
CA THR A 93 4.54 5.32 1.24
C THR A 93 5.51 4.76 0.22
N GLU A 94 6.47 3.95 0.65
CA GLU A 94 7.41 3.28 -0.27
C GLU A 94 6.71 2.21 -1.11
N ALA A 95 5.79 1.46 -0.50
CA ALA A 95 4.92 0.50 -1.20
C ALA A 95 4.05 1.19 -2.26
N ALA A 96 3.48 2.35 -1.94
CA ALA A 96 2.71 3.14 -2.90
C ALA A 96 3.58 3.61 -4.08
N GLY A 97 4.80 4.09 -3.81
CA GLY A 97 5.77 4.45 -4.85
C GLY A 97 6.07 3.29 -5.79
N ARG A 98 6.39 2.10 -5.25
CA ARG A 98 6.63 0.90 -6.05
C ARG A 98 5.40 0.44 -6.82
N ALA A 99 4.22 0.47 -6.20
CA ALA A 99 2.99 0.06 -6.87
C ALA A 99 2.69 0.97 -8.08
N VAL A 100 2.81 2.29 -7.91
CA VAL A 100 2.60 3.26 -8.99
C VAL A 100 3.66 3.11 -10.09
N ASP A 101 4.93 2.97 -9.73
CA ASP A 101 6.02 2.79 -10.70
C ASP A 101 5.85 1.53 -11.55
N MET A 102 5.36 0.44 -10.94
CA MET A 102 5.08 -0.81 -11.66
C MET A 102 3.85 -0.74 -12.56
N ALA A 103 2.96 0.22 -12.34
CA ALA A 103 1.69 0.35 -13.07
C ALA A 103 1.79 1.21 -14.34
N VAL A 104 2.82 2.05 -14.47
CA VAL A 104 3.02 3.00 -15.58
C VAL A 104 4.12 2.51 -16.53
#